data_AF-A0A7W9TEP6-F1
#
_entry.id   AF-A0A7W9TEP6-F1
#
_cell.length_a   1.000
_cell.length_b   1.000
_cell.length_c   1.000
_cell.angle_alpha   90.00
_cell.angle_beta   90.00
_cell.angle_gamma   90.00
#
_symmetry.space_group_name_H-M   'P 1'
#
loop_
_entity.id
_entity.type
_entity.pdbx_description
1 polymer ?
#
loop_
_entity_poly.entity_id
_entity_poly.type
_entity_poly.pdbx_seq_one_letter_code
_entity_poly.pdbx_strand_id
1 'polypeptide(L)'
;MLAGFVVEGAPPLPDGRPDMRVALFRPEQATFLDTWDAVGLRATQSTDFTMDDVFVPERFTGPLVGGNNIPAPFYGLPYTATGSSHDAVIIGCLEGALDDLAELAATKRPAFDPRLVIGEDPVFQEKFAELHLRTAALNALLEQTGRVVMDRALAGEEPTAREWFGYTGGHQHIHHEGIRVLNELMTLSGSSGLYSSHPLQRRWRDVRCVSQHVAGNNGSLRRLGAVLSGREDVR
;
A
#
# COMPACT_ATOMS: atom_id res chain seq x y z
N MET A 1 13.14 11.69 -12.85
CA MET A 1 13.34 10.78 -11.71
C MET A 1 13.37 11.57 -10.42
N LEU A 2 12.91 10.98 -9.32
CA LEU A 2 12.92 11.56 -7.98
C LEU A 2 13.68 10.59 -7.05
N ALA A 3 14.58 11.10 -6.20
CA ALA A 3 15.30 10.30 -5.21
C ALA A 3 15.35 11.01 -3.87
N GLY A 4 15.23 10.24 -2.78
CA GLY A 4 15.56 10.69 -1.44
C GLY A 4 17.06 10.50 -1.16
N PHE A 5 17.68 11.45 -0.47
CA PHE A 5 19.08 11.37 -0.08
C PHE A 5 19.32 12.04 1.29
N VAL A 6 20.43 11.68 1.95
CA VAL A 6 20.94 12.35 3.15
C VAL A 6 22.23 13.05 2.76
N VAL A 7 22.43 14.26 3.27
CA VAL A 7 23.68 14.99 3.08
C VAL A 7 24.71 14.47 4.08
N GLU A 8 25.80 13.90 3.59
CA GLU A 8 26.89 13.41 4.44
C GLU A 8 27.47 14.56 5.27
N GLY A 9 27.66 14.31 6.57
CA GLY A 9 28.18 15.31 7.52
C GLY A 9 27.19 16.41 7.92
N ALA A 10 25.97 16.44 7.37
CA ALA A 10 24.94 17.37 7.84
C ALA A 10 24.51 17.01 9.28
N PRO A 11 24.28 18.02 10.14
CA PRO A 11 23.74 17.77 11.47
C PRO A 11 22.34 17.14 11.35
N PRO A 12 21.94 16.25 12.28
CA PRO A 12 20.58 15.75 12.32
C PRO A 12 19.60 16.91 12.57
N LEU A 13 18.34 16.69 12.21
CA LEU A 13 17.24 17.56 12.59
C LEU A 13 17.14 17.67 14.12
N PRO A 14 16.48 18.71 14.68
CA PRO A 14 16.35 18.89 16.12
C PRO A 14 15.76 17.70 16.89
N ASP A 15 15.04 16.81 16.21
CA ASP A 15 14.46 15.59 16.75
C ASP A 15 15.34 14.33 16.59
N GLY A 16 16.57 14.50 16.09
CA GLY A 16 17.56 13.44 15.93
C GLY A 16 17.46 12.66 14.62
N ARG A 17 16.48 12.95 13.75
CA ARG A 17 16.36 12.30 12.43
C ARG A 17 17.39 12.85 11.44
N PRO A 18 17.83 12.05 10.46
CA PRO A 18 18.65 12.59 9.37
C PRO A 18 17.86 13.62 8.56
N ASP A 19 18.53 14.68 8.10
CA ASP A 19 17.95 15.65 7.16
C ASP A 19 17.80 14.99 5.78
N MET A 20 16.68 14.28 5.60
CA MET A 20 16.33 13.66 4.33
C MET A 20 15.81 14.71 3.34
N ARG A 21 16.45 14.75 2.18
CA ARG A 21 16.12 15.65 1.08
C ARG A 21 15.69 14.85 -0.13
N VAL A 22 15.04 15.54 -1.07
CA VAL A 22 14.66 14.99 -2.37
C VAL A 22 15.32 15.76 -3.49
N ALA A 23 15.69 15.06 -4.57
CA ALA A 23 16.23 15.63 -5.79
C ALA A 23 15.43 15.14 -7.00
N LEU A 24 15.06 16.06 -7.88
CA LEU A 24 14.52 15.79 -9.21
C LEU A 24 15.65 15.89 -10.24
N PHE A 25 15.87 14.82 -10.98
CA PHE A 25 16.92 14.71 -12.00
C PHE A 25 16.42 13.96 -13.22
N ARG A 26 17.14 14.09 -14.34
CA ARG A 26 16.78 13.39 -15.56
C ARG A 26 17.27 11.93 -15.51
N PRO A 27 16.54 10.96 -16.08
CA PRO A 27 16.95 9.55 -16.07
C PRO A 27 18.37 9.33 -16.61
N GLU A 28 18.81 10.12 -17.58
CA GLU A 28 20.14 9.99 -18.20
C GLU A 28 21.30 10.36 -17.25
N GLN A 29 20.98 10.96 -16.10
CA GLN A 29 21.95 11.28 -15.04
C GLN A 29 22.15 10.12 -14.05
N ALA A 30 21.41 9.02 -14.21
CA ALA A 30 21.51 7.84 -13.35
C ALA A 30 21.87 6.60 -14.15
N THR A 31 22.61 5.69 -13.51
CA THR A 31 22.84 4.34 -14.01
C THR A 31 21.89 3.40 -13.31
N PHE A 32 20.90 2.86 -14.04
CA PHE A 32 19.99 1.85 -13.51
C PHE A 32 20.72 0.51 -13.43
N LEU A 33 20.59 -0.14 -12.28
CA LEU A 33 21.09 -1.49 -12.04
C LEU A 33 19.99 -2.50 -12.39
N ASP A 34 20.34 -3.78 -12.53
CA ASP A 34 19.35 -4.86 -12.65
C ASP A 34 19.29 -5.62 -11.32
N THR A 35 18.56 -5.08 -10.35
CA THR A 35 18.48 -5.61 -8.98
C THR A 35 17.10 -6.10 -8.59
N TRP A 36 16.09 -5.91 -9.45
CA TRP A 36 14.69 -6.24 -9.13
C TRP A 36 14.29 -7.68 -9.47
N ASP A 37 14.91 -8.67 -8.82
CA ASP A 37 14.46 -10.07 -8.88
C ASP A 37 13.48 -10.41 -7.74
N ALA A 38 12.33 -9.74 -7.75
CA ALA A 38 11.29 -9.90 -6.73
C ALA A 38 10.32 -11.06 -7.04
N VAL A 39 9.72 -11.61 -5.98
CA VAL A 39 8.68 -12.65 -6.10
C VAL A 39 7.34 -12.09 -6.63
N GLY A 40 7.02 -10.83 -6.35
CA GLY A 40 5.80 -10.14 -6.76
C GLY A 40 6.12 -8.73 -7.25
N LEU A 41 5.15 -8.05 -7.86
CA LEU A 41 5.31 -6.73 -8.48
C LEU A 41 6.48 -6.68 -9.48
N ARG A 42 6.78 -7.78 -10.15
CA ARG A 42 7.95 -7.89 -11.06
C ARG A 42 7.93 -6.84 -12.17
N ALA A 43 6.75 -6.49 -12.65
CA ALA A 43 6.56 -5.52 -13.72
C ALA A 43 6.84 -4.07 -13.31
N THR A 44 6.95 -3.76 -12.01
CA THR A 44 7.27 -2.40 -11.57
C THR A 44 8.72 -2.02 -11.84
N GLN A 45 9.60 -3.03 -11.99
CA GLN A 45 11.04 -2.84 -12.17
C GLN A 45 11.59 -1.82 -11.16
N SER A 46 11.28 -2.02 -9.87
CA SER A 46 11.70 -1.14 -8.75
C SER A 46 13.19 -1.29 -8.44
N THR A 47 14.01 -1.18 -9.49
CA THR A 47 15.43 -1.44 -9.46
C THR A 47 16.20 -0.29 -8.85
N ASP A 48 17.35 -0.60 -8.30
CA ASP A 48 18.26 0.40 -7.77
C ASP A 48 18.90 1.20 -8.91
N PHE A 49 19.36 2.40 -8.58
CA PHE A 49 20.18 3.20 -9.49
C PHE A 49 21.31 3.87 -8.71
N THR A 50 22.39 4.18 -9.41
CA THR A 50 23.49 4.99 -8.87
C THR A 50 23.61 6.30 -9.63
N MET A 51 24.15 7.30 -8.94
CA MET A 51 24.52 8.60 -9.49
C MET A 51 25.93 8.89 -9.00
N ASP A 52 26.84 9.19 -9.91
CA ASP A 52 28.25 9.50 -9.62
C ASP A 52 28.60 10.88 -10.16
N ASP A 53 29.18 11.73 -9.31
CA ASP A 53 29.53 13.13 -9.60
C ASP A 53 28.45 13.93 -10.36
N VAL A 54 27.19 13.82 -9.91
CA VAL A 54 26.05 14.49 -10.55
C VAL A 54 25.70 15.81 -9.86
N PHE A 55 25.78 16.90 -10.62
CA PHE A 55 25.23 18.18 -10.18
C PHE A 55 23.70 18.26 -10.38
N VAL A 56 22.96 18.48 -9.30
CA VAL A 56 21.52 18.80 -9.33
C VAL A 56 21.33 20.25 -8.87
N PRO A 57 20.80 21.15 -9.72
CA PRO A 57 20.54 22.53 -9.33
C PRO A 57 19.59 22.63 -8.13
N GLU A 58 19.84 23.55 -7.21
CA GLU A 58 19.09 23.71 -5.96
C GLU A 58 17.56 23.80 -6.16
N ARG A 59 17.11 24.48 -7.21
CA ARG A 59 15.67 24.59 -7.57
C ARG A 59 14.98 23.25 -7.86
N PHE A 60 15.74 22.18 -8.08
CA PHE A 60 15.25 20.81 -8.28
C PHE A 60 15.47 19.95 -7.03
N THR A 61 15.82 20.57 -5.90
CA THR A 61 16.00 19.90 -4.61
C THR A 61 15.07 20.50 -3.58
N GLY A 62 14.75 19.73 -2.54
CA GLY A 62 13.93 20.20 -1.43
C GLY A 62 14.03 19.29 -0.22
N PRO A 63 13.52 19.69 0.95
CA PRO A 63 13.35 18.78 2.09
C PRO A 63 12.30 17.72 1.74
N LEU A 64 12.50 16.48 2.22
CA LEU A 64 11.47 15.43 2.09
C LEU A 64 10.24 15.75 2.95
N VAL A 65 10.47 16.36 4.11
CA VAL A 65 9.44 16.75 5.07
C VAL A 65 9.58 18.24 5.36
N GLY A 66 8.53 19.00 5.14
CA GLY A 66 8.52 20.45 5.34
C GLY A 66 7.27 21.08 4.72
N GLY A 67 7.15 22.40 4.84
CA GLY A 67 6.06 23.15 4.21
C GLY A 67 6.14 23.09 2.69
N ASN A 68 4.99 22.94 2.04
CA ASN A 68 4.86 23.03 0.59
C ASN A 68 4.42 24.45 0.19
N ASN A 69 5.00 24.99 -0.88
CA ASN A 69 4.67 26.32 -1.39
C ASN A 69 3.60 26.32 -2.49
N ILE A 70 3.08 25.15 -2.86
CA ILE A 70 1.98 25.01 -3.81
C ILE A 70 0.66 25.28 -3.07
N PRO A 71 -0.11 26.31 -3.47
CA PRO A 71 -1.35 26.70 -2.78
C PRO A 71 -2.50 25.77 -3.17
N ALA A 72 -2.41 24.49 -2.82
CA ALA A 72 -3.48 23.53 -3.00
C ALA A 72 -3.62 22.63 -1.75
N PRO A 73 -4.86 22.42 -1.26
CA PRO A 73 -5.15 21.69 -0.02
C PRO A 73 -4.37 20.39 0.18
N PHE A 74 -4.32 19.54 -0.86
CA PHE A 74 -3.62 18.25 -0.82
C PHE A 74 -2.12 18.39 -0.49
N TYR A 75 -1.47 19.45 -0.96
CA TYR A 75 -0.04 19.66 -0.75
C TYR A 75 0.30 20.18 0.66
N GLY A 76 -0.70 20.60 1.44
CA GLY A 76 -0.54 20.89 2.86
C GLY A 76 -0.45 19.64 3.73
N LEU A 77 -0.90 18.49 3.23
CA LEU A 77 -0.84 17.23 3.97
C LEU A 77 0.58 16.65 3.98
N PRO A 78 1.00 15.96 5.06
CA PRO A 78 2.27 15.25 5.10
C PRO A 78 2.38 14.21 3.97
N TYR A 79 3.60 14.01 3.44
CA TYR A 79 3.87 13.08 2.33
C TYR A 79 3.30 11.66 2.53
N THR A 80 3.28 11.17 3.77
CA THR A 80 2.70 9.86 4.11
C THR A 80 1.21 9.73 3.79
N ALA A 81 0.52 10.85 3.53
CA ALA A 81 -0.86 10.84 3.04
C ALA A 81 -1.01 10.16 1.67
N THR A 82 0.07 10.05 0.90
CA THR A 82 0.12 9.35 -0.39
C THR A 82 0.12 7.82 -0.26
N GLY A 83 0.11 7.29 0.97
CA GLY A 83 0.03 5.84 1.26
C GLY A 83 -1.16 5.15 0.62
N SER A 84 -2.27 5.86 0.43
CA SER A 84 -3.49 5.37 -0.25
C SER A 84 -3.25 4.84 -1.67
N SER A 85 -2.19 5.30 -2.36
CA SER A 85 -1.79 4.74 -3.65
C SER A 85 -1.42 3.25 -3.58
N HIS A 86 -0.85 2.81 -2.46
CA HIS A 86 -0.49 1.41 -2.23
C HIS A 86 -1.71 0.58 -1.88
N ASP A 87 -2.62 1.14 -1.07
CA ASP A 87 -3.90 0.50 -0.75
C ASP A 87 -4.72 0.21 -2.00
N ALA A 88 -4.73 1.15 -2.96
CA ALA A 88 -5.43 0.96 -4.23
C ALA A 88 -4.92 -0.27 -5.01
N VAL A 89 -3.59 -0.52 -4.98
CA VAL A 89 -3.00 -1.73 -5.59
C VAL A 89 -3.50 -2.99 -4.88
N ILE A 90 -3.55 -2.97 -3.55
CA ILE A 90 -4.02 -4.10 -2.73
C ILE A 90 -5.49 -4.37 -3.01
N ILE A 91 -6.35 -3.35 -2.90
CA ILE A 91 -7.80 -3.46 -3.10
C ILE A 91 -8.11 -3.96 -4.51
N GLY A 92 -7.50 -3.39 -5.55
CA GLY A 92 -7.69 -3.86 -6.92
C GLY A 92 -7.19 -5.29 -7.15
N CYS A 93 -6.17 -5.74 -6.41
CA CYS A 93 -5.76 -7.14 -6.42
C CYS A 93 -6.76 -8.06 -5.72
N LEU A 94 -7.38 -7.62 -4.62
CA LEU A 94 -8.42 -8.38 -3.93
C LEU A 94 -9.69 -8.50 -4.76
N GLU A 95 -10.16 -7.40 -5.34
CA GLU A 95 -11.33 -7.37 -6.23
C GLU A 95 -11.12 -8.29 -7.42
N GLY A 96 -10.00 -8.16 -8.13
CA GLY A 96 -9.70 -9.05 -9.24
C GLY A 96 -9.50 -10.52 -8.81
N ALA A 97 -9.07 -10.79 -7.57
CA ALA A 97 -8.98 -12.15 -7.05
C ALA A 97 -10.35 -12.75 -6.70
N LEU A 98 -11.31 -11.92 -6.28
CA LEU A 98 -12.70 -12.32 -6.11
C LEU A 98 -13.32 -12.68 -7.46
N ASP A 99 -13.07 -11.89 -8.50
CA ASP A 99 -13.52 -12.18 -9.87
C ASP A 99 -12.92 -13.50 -10.39
N ASP A 100 -11.60 -13.66 -10.26
CA ASP A 100 -10.88 -14.89 -10.62
C ASP A 100 -11.51 -16.13 -9.91
N LEU A 101 -11.88 -15.97 -8.63
CA LEU A 101 -12.49 -17.04 -7.84
C LEU A 101 -13.95 -17.29 -8.24
N ALA A 102 -14.71 -16.26 -8.63
CA ALA A 102 -16.08 -16.41 -9.14
C ALA A 102 -16.11 -17.22 -10.45
N GLU A 103 -15.17 -16.95 -11.37
CA GLU A 103 -15.03 -17.71 -12.61
C GLU A 103 -14.69 -19.19 -12.35
N LEU A 104 -13.75 -19.44 -11.41
CA LEU A 104 -13.47 -20.80 -10.94
C LEU A 104 -14.69 -21.42 -10.29
N ALA A 105 -15.47 -20.67 -9.51
CA ALA A 105 -16.62 -21.17 -8.78
C ALA A 105 -17.67 -21.79 -9.72
N ALA A 106 -17.83 -21.23 -10.91
CA ALA A 106 -18.79 -21.70 -11.90
C ALA A 106 -18.40 -23.01 -12.61
N THR A 107 -17.11 -23.37 -12.59
CA THR A 107 -16.59 -24.43 -13.46
C THR A 107 -15.79 -25.51 -12.74
N LYS A 108 -15.15 -25.18 -11.61
CA LYS A 108 -14.26 -26.08 -10.89
C LYS A 108 -15.06 -27.18 -10.20
N ARG A 109 -14.61 -28.41 -10.39
CA ARG A 109 -15.18 -29.63 -9.82
C ARG A 109 -14.12 -30.31 -8.94
N PRO A 110 -14.43 -30.70 -7.69
CA PRO A 110 -13.50 -31.45 -6.85
C PRO A 110 -13.11 -32.78 -7.49
N ALA A 111 -11.86 -33.20 -7.30
CA ALA A 111 -11.34 -34.44 -7.91
C ALA A 111 -12.08 -35.70 -7.44
N PHE A 112 -12.51 -35.73 -6.18
CA PHE A 112 -13.18 -36.88 -5.56
C PHE A 112 -14.71 -36.81 -5.60
N ASP A 113 -15.30 -35.70 -6.04
CA ASP A 113 -16.73 -35.62 -6.40
C ASP A 113 -16.93 -34.71 -7.60
N PRO A 114 -16.71 -35.22 -8.83
CA PRO A 114 -16.79 -34.41 -10.04
C PRO A 114 -18.22 -33.96 -10.39
N ARG A 115 -19.25 -34.44 -9.68
CA ARG A 115 -20.65 -34.03 -9.92
C ARG A 115 -20.93 -32.66 -9.31
N LEU A 116 -20.24 -32.30 -8.24
CA LEU A 116 -20.35 -31.01 -7.57
C LEU A 116 -19.58 -29.93 -8.36
N VAL A 117 -20.18 -28.77 -8.51
CA VAL A 117 -19.47 -27.52 -8.86
C VAL A 117 -19.21 -26.77 -7.56
N ILE A 118 -17.98 -26.29 -7.32
CA ILE A 118 -17.65 -25.68 -6.01
C ILE A 118 -18.54 -24.46 -5.67
N GLY A 119 -19.06 -23.75 -6.68
CA GLY A 119 -19.98 -22.63 -6.49
C GLY A 119 -21.36 -23.05 -5.95
N GLU A 120 -21.70 -24.33 -5.98
CA GLU A 120 -22.93 -24.89 -5.39
C GLU A 120 -22.73 -25.38 -3.94
N ASP A 121 -21.47 -25.43 -3.46
CA ASP A 121 -21.15 -25.84 -2.09
C ASP A 121 -21.50 -24.70 -1.10
N PRO A 122 -22.41 -24.92 -0.14
CA PRO A 122 -22.78 -23.89 0.85
C PRO A 122 -21.60 -23.38 1.68
N VAL A 123 -20.61 -24.22 1.98
CA VAL A 123 -19.42 -23.83 2.75
C VAL A 123 -18.55 -22.88 1.93
N PHE A 124 -18.41 -23.17 0.63
CA PHE A 124 -17.72 -22.27 -0.30
C PHE A 124 -18.46 -20.93 -0.42
N GLN A 125 -19.78 -20.96 -0.61
CA GLN A 125 -20.60 -19.76 -0.76
C GLN A 125 -20.50 -18.83 0.46
N GLU A 126 -20.59 -19.38 1.67
CA GLU A 126 -20.46 -18.63 2.91
C GLU A 126 -19.08 -17.96 3.00
N LYS A 127 -18.01 -18.73 2.76
CA LYS A 127 -16.64 -18.20 2.82
C LYS A 127 -16.37 -17.17 1.72
N PHE A 128 -16.87 -17.39 0.53
CA PHE A 128 -16.69 -16.45 -0.57
C PHE A 128 -17.41 -15.13 -0.29
N ALA A 129 -18.63 -15.16 0.24
CA ALA A 129 -19.36 -13.97 0.67
C ALA A 129 -18.65 -13.22 1.80
N GLU A 130 -18.09 -13.95 2.78
CA GLU A 130 -17.29 -13.35 3.87
C GLU A 130 -16.09 -12.57 3.31
N LEU A 131 -15.33 -13.15 2.38
CA LEU A 131 -14.16 -12.52 1.77
C LEU A 131 -14.53 -11.31 0.89
N HIS A 132 -15.67 -11.39 0.19
CA HIS A 132 -16.23 -10.25 -0.53
C HIS A 132 -16.52 -9.08 0.43
N LEU A 133 -17.22 -9.34 1.54
CA LEU A 133 -17.56 -8.31 2.53
C LEU A 133 -16.31 -7.73 3.22
N ARG A 134 -15.32 -8.57 3.54
CA ARG A 134 -14.03 -8.11 4.10
C ARG A 134 -13.30 -7.18 3.12
N THR A 135 -13.28 -7.52 1.84
CA THR A 135 -12.69 -6.65 0.79
C THR A 135 -13.44 -5.32 0.67
N ALA A 136 -14.78 -5.36 0.64
CA ALA A 136 -15.60 -4.16 0.60
C ALA A 136 -15.38 -3.26 1.83
N ALA A 137 -15.21 -3.85 3.01
CA ALA A 137 -14.91 -3.10 4.24
C ALA A 137 -13.56 -2.40 4.19
N LEU A 138 -12.53 -3.00 3.58
CA LEU A 138 -11.23 -2.36 3.37
C LEU A 138 -11.34 -1.13 2.46
N ASN A 139 -12.09 -1.25 1.37
CA ASN A 139 -12.31 -0.13 0.46
C ASN A 139 -13.09 1.02 1.14
N ALA A 140 -14.15 0.67 1.89
CA ALA A 140 -14.92 1.65 2.65
C ALA A 140 -14.07 2.37 3.72
N LEU A 141 -13.19 1.64 4.41
CA LEU A 141 -12.27 2.22 5.40
C LEU A 141 -11.34 3.25 4.76
N LEU A 142 -10.75 2.92 3.60
CA LEU A 142 -9.89 3.83 2.85
C LEU A 142 -10.64 5.10 2.45
N GLU A 143 -11.81 4.95 1.83
CA GLU A 143 -12.61 6.09 1.37
C GLU A 143 -13.03 6.97 2.54
N GLN A 144 -13.53 6.37 3.62
CA GLN A 144 -14.01 7.10 4.79
C GLN A 144 -12.90 7.90 5.45
N THR A 145 -11.76 7.26 5.75
CA THR A 145 -10.65 7.93 6.45
C THR A 145 -9.94 8.94 5.55
N GLY A 146 -9.78 8.64 4.26
CA GLY A 146 -9.24 9.58 3.28
C GLY A 146 -10.12 10.82 3.11
N ARG A 147 -11.45 10.65 3.07
CA ARG A 147 -12.38 11.79 2.99
C ARG A 147 -12.25 12.71 4.19
N VAL A 148 -12.17 12.18 5.40
CA VAL A 148 -11.97 12.99 6.61
C VAL A 148 -10.70 13.86 6.53
N VAL A 149 -9.57 13.26 6.11
CA VAL A 149 -8.30 14.00 5.98
C VAL A 149 -8.38 15.04 4.86
N MET A 150 -9.02 14.71 3.74
CA MET A 150 -9.19 15.65 2.63
C MET A 150 -10.14 16.80 2.95
N ASP A 151 -11.23 16.55 3.67
CA ASP A 151 -12.19 17.58 4.07
C ASP A 151 -11.54 18.61 5.00
N ARG A 152 -10.69 18.16 5.95
CA ARG A 152 -9.85 19.04 6.78
C ARG A 152 -8.94 19.91 5.92
N ALA A 153 -8.21 19.29 4.99
CA ALA A 153 -7.32 20.01 4.10
C ALA A 153 -8.07 21.06 3.25
N LEU A 154 -9.24 20.70 2.70
CA LEU A 154 -10.09 21.60 1.91
C LEU A 154 -10.61 22.79 2.73
N ALA A 155 -10.85 22.59 4.02
CA ALA A 155 -11.22 23.64 4.96
C ALA A 155 -10.04 24.50 5.44
N GLY A 156 -8.80 24.14 5.08
CA GLY A 156 -7.59 24.80 5.60
C GLY A 156 -7.27 24.43 7.05
N GLU A 157 -7.73 23.26 7.49
CA GLU A 157 -7.55 22.74 8.85
C GLU A 157 -6.57 21.56 8.85
N GLU A 158 -5.81 21.43 9.94
CA GLU A 158 -4.99 20.24 10.18
C GLU A 158 -5.85 19.09 10.73
N PRO A 159 -5.69 17.85 10.24
CA PRO A 159 -6.30 16.69 10.87
C PRO A 159 -5.85 16.56 12.32
N THR A 160 -6.79 16.21 13.22
CA THR A 160 -6.42 15.83 14.58
C THR A 160 -5.55 14.57 14.57
N ALA A 161 -4.76 14.35 15.63
CA ALA A 161 -3.94 13.14 15.75
C ALA A 161 -4.76 11.84 15.60
N ARG A 162 -6.02 11.84 16.07
CA ARG A 162 -6.92 10.71 15.93
C ARG A 162 -7.32 10.46 14.48
N GLU A 163 -7.67 11.52 13.74
CA GLU A 163 -8.03 11.43 12.32
C GLU A 163 -6.83 10.99 11.50
N TRP A 164 -5.67 11.58 11.75
CA TRP A 164 -4.43 11.29 11.04
C TRP A 164 -3.92 9.85 11.25
N PHE A 165 -3.88 9.38 12.50
CA PHE A 165 -3.50 7.99 12.78
C PHE A 165 -4.61 7.00 12.47
N GLY A 166 -5.87 7.44 12.39
CA GLY A 166 -6.97 6.66 11.83
C GLY A 166 -6.74 6.36 10.34
N TYR A 167 -6.38 7.39 9.57
CA TYR A 167 -6.06 7.26 8.15
C TYR A 167 -4.79 6.44 7.90
N THR A 168 -3.66 6.82 8.50
CA THR A 168 -2.38 6.11 8.28
C THR A 168 -2.35 4.72 8.93
N GLY A 169 -3.11 4.51 10.01
CA GLY A 169 -3.34 3.20 10.61
C GLY A 169 -4.27 2.33 9.74
N GLY A 170 -5.18 2.94 9.00
CA GLY A 170 -6.00 2.31 7.96
C GLY A 170 -5.14 1.66 6.87
N HIS A 171 -4.14 2.38 6.35
CA HIS A 171 -3.17 1.82 5.38
C HIS A 171 -2.49 0.55 5.93
N GLN A 172 -1.95 0.63 7.14
CA GLN A 172 -1.33 -0.51 7.82
C GLN A 172 -2.31 -1.69 7.98
N HIS A 173 -3.58 -1.42 8.31
CA HIS A 173 -4.61 -2.44 8.38
C HIS A 173 -4.90 -3.09 7.02
N ILE A 174 -5.07 -2.29 5.97
CA ILE A 174 -5.34 -2.76 4.59
C ILE A 174 -4.21 -3.65 4.07
N HIS A 175 -2.95 -3.24 4.27
CA HIS A 175 -1.78 -4.05 3.92
C HIS A 175 -1.79 -5.44 4.59
N HIS A 176 -2.12 -5.50 5.88
CA HIS A 176 -2.12 -6.75 6.63
C HIS A 176 -3.35 -7.61 6.36
N GLU A 177 -4.52 -7.01 6.26
CA GLU A 177 -5.78 -7.71 6.01
C GLU A 177 -5.86 -8.20 4.56
N GLY A 178 -5.38 -7.42 3.60
CA GLY A 178 -5.29 -7.84 2.20
C GLY A 178 -4.44 -9.10 2.02
N ILE A 179 -3.33 -9.21 2.76
CA ILE A 179 -2.57 -10.47 2.81
C ILE A 179 -3.44 -11.64 3.28
N ARG A 180 -4.21 -11.46 4.37
CA ARG A 180 -5.03 -12.53 4.97
C ARG A 180 -6.14 -12.96 4.02
N VAL A 181 -6.95 -12.01 3.53
CA VAL A 181 -8.04 -12.25 2.58
C VAL A 181 -7.53 -13.01 1.35
N LEU A 182 -6.39 -12.58 0.79
CA LEU A 182 -5.87 -13.19 -0.43
C LEU A 182 -5.30 -14.60 -0.21
N ASN A 183 -4.78 -14.93 0.97
CA ASN A 183 -4.43 -16.31 1.29
C ASN A 183 -5.67 -17.21 1.37
N GLU A 184 -6.78 -16.69 1.90
CA GLU A 184 -8.04 -17.42 1.98
C GLU A 184 -8.63 -17.62 0.59
N LEU A 185 -8.59 -16.61 -0.29
CA LEU A 185 -8.96 -16.75 -1.71
C LEU A 185 -8.12 -17.79 -2.43
N MET A 186 -6.79 -17.79 -2.22
CA MET A 186 -5.90 -18.84 -2.73
C MET A 186 -6.30 -20.22 -2.20
N THR A 187 -6.65 -20.34 -0.93
CA THR A 187 -7.08 -21.61 -0.31
C THR A 187 -8.35 -22.13 -0.99
N LEU A 188 -9.36 -21.28 -1.19
CA LEU A 188 -10.61 -21.65 -1.86
C LEU A 188 -10.41 -22.04 -3.33
N SER A 189 -9.42 -21.45 -4.01
CA SER A 189 -9.10 -21.81 -5.40
C SER A 189 -8.51 -23.22 -5.56
N GLY A 190 -7.97 -23.80 -4.48
CA GLY A 190 -7.23 -25.06 -4.50
C GLY A 190 -6.05 -25.04 -5.48
N SER A 191 -5.66 -26.22 -5.98
CA SER A 191 -4.52 -26.35 -6.91
C SER A 191 -4.66 -25.56 -8.21
N SER A 192 -5.89 -25.25 -8.65
CA SER A 192 -6.15 -24.46 -9.87
C SER A 192 -5.52 -23.06 -9.80
N GLY A 193 -5.54 -22.41 -8.64
CA GLY A 193 -4.96 -21.08 -8.47
C GLY A 193 -3.43 -21.06 -8.47
N LEU A 194 -2.77 -22.22 -8.31
CA LEU A 194 -1.31 -22.32 -8.24
C LEU A 194 -0.63 -22.33 -9.61
N TYR A 195 -1.36 -22.64 -10.68
CA TYR A 195 -0.78 -22.68 -12.02
C TYR A 195 -0.29 -21.29 -12.43
N SER A 196 0.89 -21.23 -13.05
CA SER A 196 1.48 -19.97 -13.54
C SER A 196 0.60 -19.26 -14.57
N SER A 197 -0.22 -20.01 -15.30
CA SER A 197 -1.22 -19.49 -16.24
C SER A 197 -2.44 -18.85 -15.56
N HIS A 198 -2.66 -19.11 -14.27
CA HIS A 198 -3.77 -18.55 -13.52
C HIS A 198 -3.41 -17.17 -12.94
N PRO A 199 -4.25 -16.14 -13.10
CA PRO A 199 -3.96 -14.78 -12.60
C PRO A 199 -3.89 -14.69 -11.08
N LEU A 200 -4.67 -15.50 -10.36
CA LEU A 200 -4.78 -15.47 -8.90
C LEU A 200 -3.41 -15.55 -8.17
N GLN A 201 -2.52 -16.48 -8.52
CA GLN A 201 -1.20 -16.56 -7.87
C GLN A 201 -0.34 -15.30 -8.10
N ARG A 202 -0.53 -14.58 -9.21
CA ARG A 202 0.18 -13.32 -9.46
C ARG A 202 -0.29 -12.26 -8.48
N ARG A 203 -1.61 -12.09 -8.34
CA ARG A 203 -2.20 -11.18 -7.35
C ARG A 203 -1.73 -11.51 -5.95
N TRP A 204 -1.69 -12.80 -5.60
CA TRP A 204 -1.18 -13.29 -4.32
C TRP A 204 0.25 -12.86 -4.03
N ARG A 205 1.18 -13.06 -4.98
CA ARG A 205 2.56 -12.60 -4.84
C ARG A 205 2.67 -11.07 -4.80
N ASP A 206 1.89 -10.37 -5.61
CA ASP A 206 1.94 -8.92 -5.73
C ASP A 206 1.48 -8.22 -4.44
N VAL A 207 0.39 -8.68 -3.81
CA VAL A 207 -0.07 -8.16 -2.52
C VAL A 207 0.92 -8.47 -1.40
N ARG A 208 1.56 -9.65 -1.42
CA ARG A 208 2.63 -9.95 -0.46
C ARG A 208 3.81 -8.97 -0.59
N CYS A 209 4.14 -8.60 -1.83
CA CYS A 209 5.25 -7.70 -2.14
C CYS A 209 4.93 -6.23 -1.79
N VAL A 210 3.78 -5.69 -2.22
CA VAL A 210 3.37 -4.31 -1.88
C VAL A 210 3.27 -4.11 -0.36
N SER A 211 2.88 -5.16 0.36
CA SER A 211 2.75 -5.12 1.82
C SER A 211 4.06 -5.02 2.59
N GLN A 212 5.22 -5.14 1.93
CA GLN A 212 6.52 -4.86 2.55
C GLN A 212 6.86 -3.37 2.60
N HIS A 213 6.13 -2.53 1.87
CA HIS A 213 6.39 -1.10 1.82
C HIS A 213 6.19 -0.42 3.19
N VAL A 214 6.95 0.65 3.45
CA VAL A 214 6.87 1.42 4.71
C VAL A 214 5.47 1.97 4.98
N ALA A 215 4.67 2.24 3.94
CA ALA A 215 3.27 2.67 4.08
C ALA A 215 2.42 1.69 4.90
N GLY A 216 2.67 0.38 4.77
CA GLY A 216 2.01 -0.64 5.59
C GLY A 216 2.72 -0.95 6.91
N ASN A 217 3.94 -0.44 7.11
CA ASN A 217 4.84 -0.81 8.21
C ASN A 217 5.35 0.43 8.99
N ASN A 218 4.48 1.44 9.14
CA ASN A 218 4.82 2.78 9.65
C ASN A 218 4.64 2.96 11.18
N GLY A 219 4.10 1.96 11.87
CA GLY A 219 3.79 2.01 13.31
C GLY A 219 2.55 2.83 13.67
N SER A 220 1.73 3.23 12.70
CA SER A 220 0.54 4.05 12.92
C SER A 220 -0.51 3.37 13.79
N LEU A 221 -0.65 2.04 13.76
CA LEU A 221 -1.58 1.35 14.68
C LEU A 221 -1.20 1.56 16.16
N ARG A 222 0.10 1.54 16.49
CA ARG A 222 0.58 1.85 17.85
C ARG A 222 0.21 3.28 18.24
N ARG A 223 0.40 4.22 17.32
CA ARG A 223 0.13 5.64 17.55
C ARG A 223 -1.37 5.91 17.69
N LEU A 224 -2.19 5.29 16.84
CA LEU A 224 -3.64 5.32 16.93
C LEU A 224 -4.11 4.77 18.28
N GLY A 225 -3.58 3.62 18.72
CA GLY A 225 -3.89 3.04 20.02
C GLY A 225 -3.54 3.98 21.18
N ALA A 226 -2.42 4.69 21.11
CA ALA A 226 -2.03 5.68 22.12
C ALA A 226 -3.03 6.86 22.18
N VAL A 227 -3.40 7.42 21.03
CA VAL A 227 -4.39 8.52 20.96
C VAL A 227 -5.77 8.07 21.46
N LEU A 228 -6.22 6.87 21.05
CA LEU A 228 -7.49 6.30 21.52
C LEU A 228 -7.50 6.06 23.04
N SER A 229 -6.32 5.88 23.64
CA SER A 229 -6.14 5.69 25.09
C SER A 229 -5.91 7.01 25.84
N GLY A 230 -6.11 8.17 25.20
CA GLY A 230 -5.98 9.49 25.81
C GLY A 230 -4.55 10.02 25.92
N ARG A 231 -3.59 9.50 25.15
CA ARG A 231 -2.25 10.09 25.05
C ARG A 231 -2.22 11.17 23.97
N GLU A 232 -1.80 12.38 24.35
CA GLU A 232 -1.76 13.53 23.45
C GLU A 232 -0.41 13.68 22.73
N ASP A 233 0.69 13.29 23.38
CA ASP A 233 2.05 13.30 22.80
C ASP A 233 2.41 11.94 22.19
N VAL A 234 2.13 11.79 20.89
CA VAL A 234 2.40 10.55 20.15
C VAL A 234 3.38 10.83 19.02
N ARG A 235 4.68 10.76 19.34
CA ARG A 235 5.78 10.80 18.35
C ARG A 235 5.87 9.50 17.54
#